data_AF-A0A954YV66-F1
#
_entry.id   AF-A0A954YV66-F1
#
_cell.length_a   1.000
_cell.length_b   1.000
_cell.length_c   1.000
_cell.angle_alpha   90.00
_cell.angle_beta   90.00
_cell.angle_gamma   90.00
#
_symmetry.space_group_name_H-M   'P 1'
#
loop_
_entity.id
_entity.type
_entity.pdbx_description
1 polymer ?
#
loop_
_entity_poly.entity_id
_entity_poly.type
_entity_poly.pdbx_seq_one_letter_code
_entity_poly.pdbx_strand_id
1 'polypeptide(L)'
;MGRPIAIVRGSRKRSPIRITLGVVALLVVGGILLTNVGQLGSSWLRVAPTFWVTSLAEDGSQNALDELIRRSNAGTLSPAQISDVIDVGLQIQADPTVHPMLAKWMDLLGSMLVANQMTPAQESKFLKNTVTSTLAIRPVIRSGEKLAVGIRCQERGPSNLPAGVDLWAHWIDGDARIGETPTHRTHGSSSGSSISGVMDSGTVTIPGAIPVELPPGEYEFVCTIKRRMYVGVNAANADPSSVPADLDVIEEFRAPVTILAADAPDPIASTPEPKLKATIRGCIEIESVKAYPGRKWNENIEAVVCIGGPRSCPPGSAAGQLGLLPSPPRNLAFRAILKADRFKQEMGSATCFGNQRMSTHTSHPIDMDNEFIDDLLNAETVTIILKSDKEVARRKVDMDEIWEGEIQIDNVPITIVGQTAKPTPTPSSQ
;
A
#
# COMPACT_ATOMS: atom_id res chain seq x y z
N MET A 1 -80.11 -4.96 8.50
CA MET A 1 -80.63 -3.80 7.74
C MET A 1 -79.64 -2.66 7.90
N GLY A 2 -78.80 -2.40 6.90
CA GLY A 2 -77.77 -1.35 6.95
C GLY A 2 -78.34 0.02 6.63
N ARG A 3 -77.96 1.05 7.39
CA ARG A 3 -78.37 2.45 7.15
C ARG A 3 -77.69 2.99 5.89
N PRO A 4 -78.40 3.71 5.01
CA PRO A 4 -77.80 4.33 3.84
C PRO A 4 -76.78 5.40 4.26
N ILE A 5 -75.55 5.28 3.76
CA ILE A 5 -74.50 6.30 3.92
C ILE A 5 -74.72 7.36 2.84
N ALA A 6 -75.04 8.58 3.25
CA ALA A 6 -75.16 9.72 2.35
C ALA A 6 -73.78 10.13 1.82
N ILE A 7 -73.49 9.87 0.55
CA ILE A 7 -72.29 10.37 -0.13
C ILE A 7 -72.54 11.84 -0.50
N VAL A 8 -72.05 12.76 0.33
CA VAL A 8 -72.05 14.19 0.02
C VAL A 8 -70.96 14.48 -1.01
N ARG A 9 -71.34 14.61 -2.28
CA ARG A 9 -70.44 15.10 -3.33
C ARG A 9 -70.27 16.61 -3.21
N GLY A 10 -69.24 17.04 -2.48
CA GLY A 10 -68.84 18.44 -2.44
C GLY A 10 -68.20 18.87 -3.77
N SER A 11 -68.91 19.66 -4.59
CA SER A 11 -68.32 20.30 -5.76
C SER A 11 -67.45 21.49 -5.31
N ARG A 12 -66.14 21.27 -5.11
CA ARG A 12 -65.21 22.40 -4.92
C ARG A 12 -65.12 23.17 -6.25
N LYS A 13 -65.76 24.35 -6.31
CA LYS A 13 -65.61 25.30 -7.42
C LYS A 13 -64.16 25.78 -7.42
N ARG A 14 -63.31 25.18 -8.25
CA ARG A 14 -61.90 25.56 -8.39
C ARG A 14 -61.84 26.96 -8.99
N SER A 15 -61.41 27.94 -8.21
CA SER A 15 -61.21 29.30 -8.70
C SER A 15 -59.88 29.35 -9.45
N PRO A 16 -59.88 29.56 -10.78
CA PRO A 16 -58.64 29.59 -11.57
C PRO A 16 -57.69 30.69 -11.08
N ILE A 17 -58.22 31.80 -10.57
CA ILE A 17 -57.46 32.93 -10.03
C ILE A 17 -56.58 32.50 -8.85
N ARG A 18 -57.07 31.61 -7.96
CA ARG A 18 -56.27 31.14 -6.81
C ARG A 18 -55.12 30.25 -7.24
N ILE A 19 -55.31 29.48 -8.31
CA ILE A 19 -54.25 28.64 -8.89
C ILE A 19 -53.18 29.55 -9.51
N THR A 20 -53.58 30.54 -10.30
CA THR A 20 -52.65 31.50 -10.91
C THR A 20 -51.87 32.28 -9.85
N LEU A 21 -52.54 32.77 -8.79
CA LEU A 21 -51.85 33.45 -7.69
C LEU A 21 -50.87 32.53 -6.95
N GLY A 22 -51.23 31.26 -6.74
CA GLY A 22 -50.31 30.28 -6.15
C GLY A 22 -49.08 30.03 -7.01
N VAL A 23 -49.24 29.91 -8.33
CA VAL A 23 -48.14 29.74 -9.29
C VAL A 23 -47.26 30.99 -9.34
N VAL A 24 -47.86 32.19 -9.40
CA VAL A 24 -47.10 33.46 -9.40
C VAL A 24 -46.32 33.63 -8.09
N ALA A 25 -46.92 33.34 -6.94
CA ALA A 25 -46.23 33.39 -5.66
C ALA A 25 -45.03 32.42 -5.62
N LEU A 26 -45.22 31.18 -6.11
CA LEU A 26 -44.14 30.21 -6.24
C LEU A 26 -43.02 30.69 -7.19
N LEU A 27 -43.38 31.31 -8.31
CA LEU A 27 -42.40 31.84 -9.27
C LEU A 27 -41.65 33.07 -8.74
N VAL A 28 -42.30 33.95 -7.99
CA VAL A 28 -41.65 35.10 -7.36
C VAL A 28 -40.70 34.64 -6.26
N VAL A 29 -41.13 33.73 -5.39
CA VAL A 29 -40.27 33.14 -4.35
C VAL A 29 -39.12 32.36 -5.00
N GLY A 30 -39.41 31.53 -5.99
CA GLY A 30 -38.40 30.80 -6.76
C GLY A 30 -37.41 31.72 -7.47
N GLY A 31 -37.90 32.80 -8.09
CA GLY A 31 -37.08 33.81 -8.76
C GLY A 31 -36.15 34.55 -7.81
N ILE A 32 -36.65 35.00 -6.66
CA ILE A 32 -35.85 35.66 -5.61
C ILE A 32 -34.79 34.70 -5.06
N LEU A 33 -35.14 33.43 -4.86
CA LEU A 33 -34.17 32.41 -4.43
C LEU A 33 -33.10 32.19 -5.50
N LEU A 34 -33.47 32.08 -6.77
CA LEU A 34 -32.54 31.87 -7.88
C LEU A 34 -31.59 33.06 -8.12
N THR A 35 -32.07 34.31 -8.03
CA THR A 35 -31.23 35.50 -8.21
C THR A 35 -30.20 35.67 -7.09
N ASN A 36 -30.58 35.34 -5.85
CA ASN A 36 -29.65 35.39 -4.73
C ASN A 36 -28.63 34.25 -4.77
N VAL A 37 -29.02 33.04 -5.20
CA VAL A 37 -28.09 31.91 -5.39
C VAL A 37 -27.02 32.24 -6.44
N GLY A 38 -27.38 32.95 -7.51
CA GLY A 38 -26.43 33.40 -8.54
C GLY A 38 -25.39 34.42 -8.03
N GLN A 39 -25.77 35.31 -7.10
CA GLN A 39 -24.84 36.29 -6.51
C GLN A 39 -23.99 35.73 -5.37
N LEU A 40 -24.46 34.70 -4.67
CA LEU A 40 -23.75 34.11 -3.53
C LEU A 40 -22.56 33.23 -3.95
N GLY A 41 -22.48 32.77 -5.20
CA GLY A 41 -21.42 31.85 -5.64
C GLY A 41 -21.37 30.62 -4.75
N SER A 42 -20.18 30.14 -4.36
CA SER A 42 -20.05 29.03 -3.41
C SER A 42 -20.60 29.31 -1.99
N SER A 43 -20.95 30.57 -1.68
CA SER A 43 -21.44 30.96 -0.35
C SER A 43 -22.87 30.52 -0.06
N TRP A 44 -23.65 30.11 -1.06
CA TRP A 44 -25.02 29.61 -0.80
C TRP A 44 -24.99 28.34 0.07
N LEU A 45 -23.92 27.53 -0.04
CA LEU A 45 -23.71 26.37 0.82
C LEU A 45 -23.62 26.74 2.30
N ARG A 46 -23.24 27.97 2.65
CA ARG A 46 -23.18 28.43 4.06
C ARG A 46 -24.55 28.54 4.72
N VAL A 47 -25.58 28.81 3.93
CA VAL A 47 -26.97 28.93 4.41
C VAL A 47 -27.81 27.69 4.12
N ALA A 48 -27.27 26.75 3.33
CA ALA A 48 -27.97 25.50 3.01
C ALA A 48 -28.15 24.61 4.26
N PRO A 49 -29.27 23.89 4.39
CA PRO A 49 -29.42 22.88 5.44
C PRO A 49 -28.34 21.79 5.34
N THR A 50 -27.85 21.29 6.49
CA THR A 50 -26.74 20.32 6.52
C THR A 50 -27.04 19.07 5.70
N PHE A 51 -28.25 18.49 5.76
CA PHE A 51 -28.59 17.29 4.98
C PHE A 51 -28.38 17.48 3.47
N TRP A 52 -28.64 18.69 2.95
CA TRP A 52 -28.43 19.00 1.53
C TRP A 52 -26.94 19.13 1.21
N VAL A 53 -26.18 19.79 2.09
CA VAL A 53 -24.72 19.86 1.94
C VAL A 53 -24.10 18.45 1.99
N THR A 54 -24.56 17.59 2.89
CA THR A 54 -24.11 16.18 2.99
C THR A 54 -24.41 15.40 1.71
N SER A 55 -25.64 15.46 1.19
CA SER A 55 -26.01 14.79 -0.06
C SER A 55 -25.17 15.27 -1.25
N LEU A 56 -24.89 16.58 -1.35
CA LEU A 56 -24.01 17.08 -2.43
C LEU A 56 -22.57 16.61 -2.27
N ALA A 57 -22.07 16.50 -1.02
CA ALA A 57 -20.74 15.98 -0.74
C ALA A 57 -20.63 14.48 -1.07
N GLU A 58 -21.70 13.72 -0.81
CA GLU A 58 -21.86 12.31 -1.22
C GLU A 58 -21.81 12.17 -2.74
N ASP A 59 -22.48 13.07 -3.48
CA ASP A 59 -22.42 13.14 -4.95
C ASP A 59 -21.06 13.65 -5.50
N GLY A 60 -20.06 13.86 -4.63
CA GLY A 60 -18.70 14.25 -5.00
C GLY A 60 -18.42 15.76 -5.08
N SER A 61 -19.30 16.62 -4.57
CA SER A 61 -19.09 18.07 -4.54
C SER A 61 -18.02 18.48 -3.51
N GLN A 62 -16.84 18.90 -3.99
CA GLN A 62 -15.75 19.43 -3.17
C GLN A 62 -16.18 20.59 -2.27
N ASN A 63 -16.91 21.56 -2.83
CA ASN A 63 -17.34 22.74 -2.08
C ASN A 63 -18.30 22.39 -0.94
N ALA A 64 -19.13 21.36 -1.13
CA ALA A 64 -20.05 20.91 -0.10
C ALA A 64 -19.28 20.23 1.05
N LEU A 65 -18.29 19.40 0.73
CA LEU A 65 -17.44 18.77 1.73
C LEU A 65 -16.58 19.80 2.50
N ASP A 66 -16.03 20.80 1.81
CA ASP A 66 -15.31 21.91 2.44
C ASP A 66 -16.21 22.70 3.41
N GLU A 67 -17.49 22.87 3.05
CA GLU A 67 -18.46 23.49 3.93
C GLU A 67 -18.80 22.61 5.15
N LEU A 68 -18.90 21.28 5.00
CA LEU A 68 -19.06 20.37 6.14
C LEU A 68 -17.86 20.45 7.10
N ILE A 69 -16.63 20.44 6.57
CA ILE A 69 -15.40 20.61 7.35
C ILE A 69 -15.44 21.94 8.10
N ARG A 70 -15.80 23.03 7.41
CA ARG A 70 -15.94 24.36 8.04
C ARG A 70 -16.97 24.35 9.17
N ARG A 71 -18.14 23.72 8.96
CA ARG A 71 -19.21 23.66 9.98
C ARG A 71 -18.79 22.83 11.19
N SER A 72 -18.10 21.71 10.96
CA SER A 72 -17.53 20.86 12.01
C SER A 72 -16.53 21.63 12.84
N ASN A 73 -15.53 22.27 12.20
CA ASN A 73 -14.51 23.08 12.87
C ASN A 73 -15.09 24.28 13.63
N ALA A 74 -16.18 24.86 13.13
CA ALA A 74 -16.87 25.96 13.79
C ALA A 74 -17.82 25.51 14.92
N GLY A 75 -17.99 24.20 15.15
CA GLY A 75 -18.92 23.67 16.15
C GLY A 75 -20.39 23.99 15.85
N THR A 76 -20.73 24.21 14.57
CA THR A 76 -22.09 24.63 14.16
C THR A 76 -23.01 23.47 13.78
N LEU A 77 -22.48 22.24 13.74
CA LEU A 77 -23.27 21.04 13.51
C LEU A 77 -23.91 20.59 14.83
N SER A 78 -25.20 20.23 14.79
CA SER A 78 -25.83 19.57 15.94
C SER A 78 -25.31 18.13 16.07
N PRO A 79 -25.42 17.49 17.26
CA PRO A 79 -24.99 16.10 17.44
C PRO A 79 -25.63 15.11 16.44
N ALA A 80 -26.92 15.30 16.11
CA ALA A 80 -27.59 14.47 15.11
C ALA A 80 -26.98 14.67 13.70
N GLN A 81 -26.70 15.92 13.32
CA GLN A 81 -26.07 16.24 12.05
C GLN A 81 -24.65 15.70 11.94
N ILE A 82 -23.88 15.72 13.04
CA ILE A 82 -22.55 15.10 13.11
C ILE A 82 -22.68 13.60 12.85
N SER A 83 -23.61 12.91 13.52
CA SER A 83 -23.83 11.48 13.29
C SER A 83 -24.20 11.17 11.84
N ASP A 84 -25.11 11.94 11.23
CA ASP A 84 -25.51 11.74 9.83
C ASP A 84 -24.32 11.92 8.87
N VAL A 85 -23.48 12.94 9.10
CA VAL A 85 -22.26 13.17 8.30
C VAL A 85 -21.25 12.05 8.47
N ILE A 86 -21.06 11.54 9.69
CA ILE A 86 -20.19 10.39 9.97
C ILE A 86 -20.69 9.16 9.23
N ASP A 87 -21.99 8.85 9.32
CA ASP A 87 -22.56 7.65 8.72
C ASP A 87 -22.42 7.64 7.19
N VAL A 88 -22.63 8.79 6.53
CA VAL A 88 -22.38 8.95 5.09
C VAL A 88 -20.89 8.81 4.76
N GLY A 89 -20.01 9.46 5.53
CA GLY A 89 -18.56 9.33 5.34
C GLY A 89 -18.07 7.89 5.48
N LEU A 90 -18.58 7.15 6.47
CA LEU A 90 -18.27 5.73 6.70
C LEU A 90 -18.76 4.84 5.55
N GLN A 91 -19.93 5.15 4.97
CA GLN A 91 -20.43 4.44 3.78
C GLN A 91 -19.51 4.67 2.57
N ILE A 92 -19.09 5.92 2.34
CA ILE A 92 -18.13 6.26 1.27
C ILE A 92 -16.78 5.58 1.50
N GLN A 93 -16.30 5.54 2.74
CA GLN A 93 -15.04 4.87 3.09
C GLN A 93 -15.09 3.36 2.81
N ALA A 94 -16.22 2.72 3.11
CA ALA A 94 -16.44 1.30 2.90
C ALA A 94 -16.57 0.89 1.42
N ASP A 95 -16.85 1.85 0.53
CA ASP A 95 -16.96 1.58 -0.90
C ASP A 95 -15.58 1.20 -1.49
N PRO A 96 -15.43 0.02 -2.11
CA PRO A 96 -14.16 -0.39 -2.70
C PRO A 96 -13.77 0.46 -3.91
N THR A 97 -14.72 1.15 -4.56
CA THR A 97 -14.45 2.00 -5.72
C THR A 97 -13.67 3.26 -5.32
N VAL A 98 -12.83 3.74 -6.24
CA VAL A 98 -12.03 4.94 -5.99
C VAL A 98 -12.95 6.15 -6.02
N HIS A 99 -13.40 6.58 -4.84
CA HIS A 99 -14.15 7.81 -4.71
C HIS A 99 -13.18 9.00 -4.85
N PRO A 100 -13.38 9.93 -5.81
CA PRO A 100 -12.45 11.04 -6.02
C PRO A 100 -12.21 11.89 -4.77
N MET A 101 -13.22 11.95 -3.88
CA MET A 101 -13.21 12.73 -2.64
C MET A 101 -12.86 11.93 -1.40
N LEU A 102 -12.44 10.67 -1.53
CA LEU A 102 -12.15 9.81 -0.39
C LEU A 102 -11.16 10.47 0.58
N ALA A 103 -10.09 11.09 0.08
CA ALA A 103 -9.09 11.74 0.94
C ALA A 103 -9.68 12.84 1.85
N LYS A 104 -10.53 13.72 1.33
CA LYS A 104 -11.18 14.77 2.13
C LYS A 104 -12.20 14.20 3.12
N TRP A 105 -12.91 13.13 2.75
CA TRP A 105 -13.79 12.42 3.66
C TRP A 105 -13.00 11.77 4.80
N MET A 106 -11.84 11.17 4.49
CA MET A 106 -10.95 10.61 5.50
C MET A 106 -10.44 11.68 6.46
N ASP A 107 -10.07 12.86 5.98
CA ASP A 107 -9.67 13.99 6.83
C ASP A 107 -10.80 14.43 7.78
N LEU A 108 -12.02 14.58 7.26
CA LEU A 108 -13.18 14.96 8.06
C LEU A 108 -13.46 13.91 9.14
N LEU A 109 -13.53 12.63 8.78
CA LEU A 109 -13.74 11.53 9.73
C LEU A 109 -12.60 11.44 10.75
N GLY A 110 -11.34 11.57 10.32
CA GLY A 110 -10.19 11.60 11.22
C GLY A 110 -10.28 12.74 12.24
N SER A 111 -10.70 13.93 11.82
CA SER A 111 -10.91 15.06 12.75
C SER A 111 -12.03 14.80 13.77
N MET A 112 -13.12 14.14 13.34
CA MET A 112 -14.25 13.78 14.22
C MET A 112 -13.87 12.69 15.23
N LEU A 113 -13.03 11.73 14.82
CA LEU A 113 -12.45 10.73 15.71
C LEU A 113 -11.61 11.42 16.80
N VAL A 114 -10.66 12.28 16.42
CA VAL A 114 -9.78 13.00 17.36
C VAL A 114 -10.56 13.92 18.29
N ALA A 115 -11.67 14.50 17.81
CA ALA A 115 -12.57 15.32 18.60
C ALA A 115 -13.51 14.51 19.52
N ASN A 116 -13.39 13.18 19.57
CA ASN A 116 -14.28 12.27 20.31
C ASN A 116 -15.77 12.46 19.95
N GLN A 117 -16.06 12.73 18.68
CA GLN A 117 -17.42 12.94 18.18
C GLN A 117 -18.08 11.66 17.62
N MET A 118 -17.31 10.58 17.46
CA MET A 118 -17.81 9.28 17.03
C MET A 118 -18.36 8.48 18.21
N THR A 119 -19.43 7.71 17.96
CA THR A 119 -19.79 6.61 18.86
C THR A 119 -18.76 5.47 18.76
N PRO A 120 -18.63 4.61 19.77
CA PRO A 120 -17.71 3.45 19.70
C PRO A 120 -17.96 2.54 18.48
N ALA A 121 -19.22 2.43 18.05
CA ALA A 121 -19.57 1.65 16.86
C ALA A 121 -19.09 2.31 15.55
N GLN A 122 -19.16 3.64 15.47
CA GLN A 122 -18.67 4.41 14.31
C GLN A 122 -17.14 4.42 14.28
N GLU A 123 -16.49 4.59 15.42
CA GLU A 123 -15.03 4.50 15.54
C GLU A 123 -14.52 3.12 15.11
N SER A 124 -15.14 2.05 15.60
CA SER A 124 -14.77 0.69 15.17
C SER A 124 -14.94 0.48 13.66
N LYS A 125 -16.03 0.99 13.06
CA LYS A 125 -16.23 0.97 11.60
C LYS A 125 -15.18 1.77 10.86
N PHE A 126 -14.89 2.99 11.32
CA PHE A 126 -13.88 3.87 10.74
C PHE A 126 -12.53 3.16 10.68
N LEU A 127 -12.04 2.71 11.84
CA LEU A 127 -10.74 2.05 11.99
C LEU A 127 -10.67 0.74 11.19
N LYS A 128 -11.76 -0.03 11.14
CA LYS A 128 -11.83 -1.25 10.33
C LYS A 128 -11.69 -0.97 8.84
N ASN A 129 -12.38 0.06 8.34
CA ASN A 129 -12.39 0.43 6.92
C ASN A 129 -11.12 1.18 6.47
N THR A 130 -10.32 1.69 7.41
CA THR A 130 -9.03 2.35 7.14
C THR A 130 -8.05 1.42 6.44
N VAL A 131 -8.11 0.12 6.74
CA VAL A 131 -7.17 -0.87 6.20
C VAL A 131 -7.94 -2.04 5.64
N THR A 132 -7.82 -2.24 4.32
CA THR A 132 -8.34 -3.43 3.66
C THR A 132 -7.19 -4.37 3.37
N SER A 133 -7.36 -5.63 3.76
CA SER A 133 -6.36 -6.67 3.53
C SER A 133 -6.86 -7.72 2.56
N THR A 134 -5.97 -8.17 1.69
CA THR A 134 -6.22 -9.26 0.75
C THR A 134 -5.08 -10.26 0.81
N LEU A 135 -5.43 -11.54 0.87
CA LEU A 135 -4.47 -12.62 0.81
C LEU A 135 -4.01 -12.81 -0.64
N ALA A 136 -2.69 -12.77 -0.82
CA ALA A 136 -2.02 -13.13 -2.05
C ALA A 136 -1.21 -14.40 -1.77
N ILE A 137 -1.50 -15.48 -2.48
CA ILE A 137 -0.80 -16.75 -2.32
C ILE A 137 -0.52 -17.38 -3.67
N ARG A 138 0.59 -18.11 -3.78
CA ARG A 138 0.88 -18.90 -4.96
C ARG A 138 -0.06 -20.12 -4.99
N PRO A 139 -0.93 -20.28 -6.01
CA PRO A 139 -1.95 -21.31 -6.02
C PRO A 139 -1.42 -22.72 -6.29
N VAL A 140 -0.23 -22.85 -6.90
CA VAL A 140 0.36 -24.14 -7.26
C VAL A 140 1.84 -24.16 -6.87
N ILE A 141 2.26 -25.17 -6.11
CA ILE A 141 3.64 -25.38 -5.66
C ILE A 141 4.01 -26.86 -5.72
N ARG A 142 5.31 -27.19 -5.70
CA ARG A 142 5.75 -28.58 -5.54
C ARG A 142 5.96 -28.94 -4.07
N SER A 143 5.77 -30.21 -3.73
CA SER A 143 6.16 -30.76 -2.44
C SER A 143 7.65 -30.51 -2.20
N GLY A 144 7.99 -30.03 -1.00
CA GLY A 144 9.35 -29.62 -0.61
C GLY A 144 9.71 -28.18 -0.97
N GLU A 145 8.92 -27.50 -1.81
CA GLU A 145 9.11 -26.08 -2.06
C GLU A 145 8.56 -25.24 -0.90
N LYS A 146 8.96 -23.97 -0.91
CA LYS A 146 8.45 -22.99 0.03
C LYS A 146 7.29 -22.22 -0.58
N LEU A 147 6.14 -22.17 0.10
CA LEU A 147 4.95 -21.44 -0.32
C LEU A 147 5.14 -19.94 -0.12
N ALA A 148 5.07 -19.19 -1.21
CA ALA A 148 5.02 -17.73 -1.15
C ALA A 148 3.61 -17.27 -0.76
N VAL A 149 3.55 -16.55 0.36
CA VAL A 149 2.34 -15.93 0.90
C VAL A 149 2.62 -14.46 1.18
N GLY A 150 1.67 -13.60 0.86
CA GLY A 150 1.71 -12.19 1.19
C GLY A 150 0.32 -11.68 1.51
N ILE A 151 0.27 -10.61 2.30
CA ILE A 151 -0.98 -9.91 2.62
C ILE A 151 -0.82 -8.52 2.06
N ARG A 152 -1.62 -8.23 1.05
CA ARG A 152 -1.65 -6.90 0.45
C ARG A 152 -2.60 -6.05 1.25
N CYS A 153 -2.07 -4.96 1.77
CA CYS A 153 -2.83 -3.99 2.53
C CYS A 153 -3.02 -2.74 1.67
N GLN A 154 -4.27 -2.31 1.57
CA GLN A 154 -4.63 -1.00 1.06
C GLN A 154 -5.00 -0.13 2.25
N GLU A 155 -4.28 0.98 2.40
CA GLU A 155 -4.45 1.90 3.50
C GLU A 155 -5.17 3.17 3.00
N ARG A 156 -6.20 3.57 3.75
CA ARG A 156 -7.06 4.71 3.49
C ARG A 156 -7.14 5.48 4.80
N GLY A 157 -6.25 6.45 4.98
CA GLY A 157 -6.14 7.24 6.20
C GLY A 157 -6.35 8.74 5.97
N PRO A 158 -6.65 9.49 7.03
CA PRO A 158 -6.58 10.95 6.98
C PRO A 158 -5.16 11.41 6.64
N SER A 159 -5.03 12.42 5.78
CA SER A 159 -3.76 13.08 5.49
C SER A 159 -3.50 14.28 6.39
N ASN A 160 -4.56 14.88 6.95
CA ASN A 160 -4.50 16.15 7.67
C ASN A 160 -5.00 16.03 9.12
N LEU A 161 -4.35 15.18 9.92
CA LEU A 161 -4.59 15.14 11.37
C LEU A 161 -3.87 16.30 12.08
N PRO A 162 -4.34 16.72 13.28
CA PRO A 162 -3.62 17.68 14.10
C PRO A 162 -2.18 17.27 14.37
N ALA A 163 -1.27 18.24 14.51
CA ALA A 163 0.15 17.95 14.75
C ALA A 163 0.34 17.06 15.99
N GLY A 164 1.12 16.00 15.83
CA GLY A 164 1.38 15.01 16.88
C GLY A 164 0.33 13.89 16.97
N VAL A 165 -0.74 13.94 16.17
CA VAL A 165 -1.73 12.88 16.05
C VAL A 165 -1.50 12.14 14.74
N ASP A 166 -1.24 10.85 14.83
CA ASP A 166 -1.09 9.97 13.69
C ASP A 166 -2.01 8.75 13.86
N LEU A 167 -2.39 8.13 12.74
CA LEU A 167 -3.09 6.86 12.72
C LEU A 167 -2.12 5.74 12.30
N TRP A 168 -2.03 4.69 13.10
CA TRP A 168 -1.10 3.58 12.87
C TRP A 168 -1.85 2.26 12.85
N ALA A 169 -1.43 1.37 11.94
CA ALA A 169 -1.71 -0.05 12.03
C ALA A 169 -0.44 -0.80 12.39
N HIS A 170 -0.53 -1.66 13.38
CA HIS A 170 0.47 -2.65 13.71
C HIS A 170 -0.08 -4.03 13.38
N TRP A 171 0.68 -4.79 12.60
CA TRP A 171 0.34 -6.15 12.26
C TRP A 171 1.03 -7.07 13.26
N ILE A 172 0.23 -7.84 13.97
CA ILE A 172 0.70 -8.89 14.86
C ILE A 172 0.48 -10.21 14.15
N ASP A 173 1.53 -11.03 14.20
CA ASP A 173 1.53 -12.40 13.73
C ASP A 173 0.30 -13.15 14.21
N GLY A 174 -0.40 -13.75 13.27
CA GLY A 174 -1.37 -14.78 13.61
C GLY A 174 -0.91 -16.14 13.12
N ASP A 175 -1.81 -17.11 13.24
CA ASP A 175 -1.52 -18.49 12.91
C ASP A 175 -1.82 -18.75 11.43
N ALA A 176 -0.97 -19.54 10.77
CA ALA A 176 -1.20 -20.01 9.41
C ALA A 176 -1.14 -21.54 9.36
N ARG A 177 -1.95 -22.16 8.50
CA ARG A 177 -2.00 -23.61 8.27
C ARG A 177 -2.30 -23.94 6.82
N ILE A 178 -1.85 -25.11 6.37
CA ILE A 178 -2.24 -25.71 5.07
C ILE A 178 -2.95 -27.03 5.38
N GLY A 179 -4.23 -27.14 5.04
CA GLY A 179 -5.06 -28.23 5.51
C GLY A 179 -5.10 -28.26 7.05
N GLU A 180 -4.79 -29.41 7.64
CA GLU A 180 -4.72 -29.58 9.09
C GLU A 180 -3.32 -29.29 9.67
N THR A 181 -2.31 -29.06 8.82
CA THR A 181 -0.92 -28.89 9.24
C THR A 181 -0.64 -27.43 9.60
N PRO A 182 -0.31 -27.12 10.87
CA PRO A 182 0.15 -25.79 11.25
C PRO A 182 1.43 -25.47 10.50
N THR A 183 1.50 -24.27 9.94
CA THR A 183 2.75 -23.74 9.40
C THR A 183 3.47 -23.04 10.55
N HIS A 184 4.80 -23.10 10.59
CA HIS A 184 5.58 -22.45 11.66
C HIS A 184 5.11 -20.99 11.85
N ARG A 185 5.02 -20.54 13.12
CA ARG A 185 4.70 -19.14 13.45
C ARG A 185 5.60 -18.22 12.65
N THR A 186 5.01 -17.56 11.67
CA THR A 186 5.65 -16.52 10.90
C THR A 186 5.83 -15.36 11.85
N HIS A 187 7.04 -15.18 12.37
CA HIS A 187 7.38 -13.98 13.10
C HIS A 187 7.58 -12.87 12.06
N GLY A 188 6.47 -12.26 11.66
CA GLY A 188 6.42 -11.08 10.85
C GLY A 188 7.17 -9.95 11.54
N SER A 189 8.21 -9.44 10.89
CA SER A 189 8.73 -8.13 11.25
C SER A 189 7.59 -7.14 11.05
N SER A 190 7.06 -6.63 12.15
CA SER A 190 5.95 -5.69 12.12
C SER A 190 6.44 -4.37 11.51
N SER A 191 6.04 -4.08 10.28
CA SER A 191 6.14 -2.72 9.74
C SER A 191 4.96 -1.92 10.29
N GLY A 192 5.21 -1.06 11.27
CA GLY A 192 4.27 0.02 11.58
C GLY A 192 4.29 1.00 10.42
N SER A 193 3.16 1.17 9.74
CA SER A 193 3.00 2.17 8.68
C SER A 193 2.12 3.30 9.20
N SER A 194 2.56 4.54 8.96
CA SER A 194 1.70 5.70 9.14
C SER A 194 0.61 5.66 8.07
N ILE A 195 -0.66 5.56 8.48
CA ILE A 195 -1.78 5.50 7.55
C ILE A 195 -2.13 6.94 7.16
N SER A 196 -1.58 7.41 6.05
CA SER A 196 -1.83 8.76 5.55
C SER A 196 -2.25 8.74 4.08
N GLY A 197 -3.42 9.35 3.80
CA GLY A 197 -3.97 9.45 2.45
C GLY A 197 -4.52 8.14 1.90
N VAL A 198 -4.80 8.17 0.60
CA VAL A 198 -5.19 6.98 -0.18
C VAL A 198 -3.94 6.49 -0.87
N MET A 199 -3.30 5.48 -0.30
CA MET A 199 -2.12 4.86 -0.90
C MET A 199 -2.44 3.40 -1.25
N ASP A 200 -2.20 3.04 -2.51
CA ASP A 200 -1.98 1.65 -2.83
C ASP A 200 -0.61 1.25 -2.29
N SER A 201 -0.60 0.18 -1.50
CA SER A 201 0.55 -0.65 -1.15
C SER A 201 1.35 -0.33 0.11
N GLY A 202 1.06 -1.12 1.14
CA GLY A 202 2.08 -1.99 1.72
C GLY A 202 1.74 -3.44 1.37
N THR A 203 2.67 -4.21 0.78
CA THR A 203 2.57 -5.68 0.88
C THR A 203 3.24 -6.07 2.18
N VAL A 204 2.45 -6.44 3.19
CA VAL A 204 2.98 -7.17 4.34
C VAL A 204 3.31 -8.56 3.81
N THR A 205 4.55 -8.72 3.35
CA THR A 205 5.05 -10.05 2.99
C THR A 205 5.20 -10.78 4.30
N ILE A 206 4.44 -11.85 4.51
CA ILE A 206 4.65 -12.74 5.63
C ILE A 206 6.08 -13.29 5.44
N PRO A 207 7.06 -12.87 6.27
CA PRO A 207 8.44 -13.19 6.00
C PRO A 207 8.67 -14.66 6.24
N GLY A 208 9.34 -15.29 5.29
CA GLY A 208 9.57 -16.72 5.29
C GLY A 208 8.60 -17.43 4.37
N ALA A 209 9.12 -17.94 3.27
CA ALA A 209 8.37 -18.88 2.46
C ALA A 209 8.16 -20.15 3.32
N ILE A 210 6.91 -20.58 3.46
CA ILE A 210 6.51 -21.65 4.37
C ILE A 210 6.96 -22.99 3.77
N PRO A 211 7.80 -23.80 4.42
CA PRO A 211 8.17 -25.11 3.89
C PRO A 211 6.92 -25.99 3.82
N VAL A 212 6.71 -26.64 2.66
CA VAL A 212 5.56 -27.50 2.44
C VAL A 212 6.00 -28.94 2.26
N GLU A 213 5.80 -29.76 3.30
CA GLU A 213 6.14 -31.20 3.29
C GLU A 213 4.91 -32.10 3.13
N LEU A 214 3.81 -31.53 2.64
CA LEU A 214 2.56 -32.26 2.42
C LEU A 214 2.61 -33.09 1.13
N PRO A 215 1.92 -34.24 1.07
CA PRO A 215 1.83 -35.02 -0.15
C PRO A 215 1.09 -34.25 -1.26
N PRO A 216 1.22 -34.68 -2.53
CA PRO A 216 0.51 -34.04 -3.63
C PRO A 216 -1.01 -34.09 -3.43
N GLY A 217 -1.70 -32.98 -3.71
CA GLY A 217 -3.14 -32.86 -3.51
C GLY A 217 -3.64 -31.41 -3.50
N GLU A 218 -4.95 -31.25 -3.36
CA GLU A 218 -5.59 -29.95 -3.16
C GLU A 218 -5.80 -29.69 -1.66
N TYR A 219 -5.42 -28.50 -1.21
CA TYR A 219 -5.48 -28.08 0.18
C TYR A 219 -6.08 -26.67 0.28
N GLU A 220 -6.54 -26.33 1.49
CA GLU A 220 -6.90 -24.96 1.84
C GLU A 220 -5.79 -24.36 2.72
N PHE A 221 -5.21 -23.25 2.27
CA PHE A 221 -4.40 -22.40 3.14
C PHE A 221 -5.32 -21.49 3.95
N VAL A 222 -5.11 -21.45 5.26
CA VAL A 222 -5.83 -20.58 6.19
C VAL A 222 -4.82 -19.78 6.99
N CYS A 223 -4.95 -18.46 6.98
CA CYS A 223 -4.11 -17.57 7.78
C CYS A 223 -5.00 -16.60 8.54
N THR A 224 -4.77 -16.53 9.84
CA THR A 224 -5.36 -15.51 10.71
C THR A 224 -4.32 -14.43 10.92
N ILE A 225 -4.75 -13.17 10.92
CA ILE A 225 -3.89 -12.02 11.20
C ILE A 225 -4.59 -11.15 12.22
N LYS A 226 -3.82 -10.66 13.18
CA LYS A 226 -4.30 -9.69 14.14
C LYS A 226 -3.74 -8.32 13.79
N ARG A 227 -4.61 -7.38 13.42
CA ARG A 227 -4.28 -5.97 13.24
C ARG A 227 -4.63 -5.20 14.50
N ARG A 228 -3.69 -4.39 15.00
CA ARG A 228 -3.91 -3.41 16.05
C ARG A 228 -3.91 -2.02 15.47
N MET A 229 -4.93 -1.22 15.78
CA MET A 229 -5.03 0.17 15.36
C MET A 229 -4.75 1.08 16.55
N TYR A 230 -4.03 2.17 16.30
CA TYR A 230 -3.68 3.19 17.31
C TYR A 230 -3.94 4.59 16.77
N VAL A 231 -4.46 5.46 17.63
CA VAL A 231 -4.74 6.88 17.37
C VAL A 231 -3.90 7.74 18.32
N GLY A 232 -3.14 8.69 17.78
CA GLY A 232 -2.65 9.84 18.55
C GLY A 232 -1.23 9.79 19.10
N VAL A 233 -0.54 8.64 19.15
CA VAL A 233 0.89 8.60 19.46
C VAL A 233 1.62 7.91 18.33
N ASN A 234 2.71 8.53 17.87
CA ASN A 234 3.62 7.92 16.91
C ASN A 234 4.26 6.66 17.50
N ALA A 235 3.63 5.52 17.24
CA ALA A 235 4.02 4.22 17.78
C ALA A 235 5.34 3.71 17.16
N ALA A 236 5.92 4.38 16.16
CA ALA A 236 7.19 3.96 15.57
C ALA A 236 8.34 3.87 16.60
N ASN A 237 8.22 4.60 17.72
CA ASN A 237 9.22 4.58 18.80
C ASN A 237 8.73 3.91 20.10
N ALA A 238 7.46 3.51 20.18
CA ALA A 238 6.90 2.87 21.37
C ALA A 238 6.82 1.36 21.15
N ASP A 239 7.11 0.58 22.19
CA ASP A 239 6.83 -0.85 22.16
C ASP A 239 5.31 -1.05 21.96
N PRO A 240 4.85 -1.66 20.84
CA PRO A 240 3.43 -1.85 20.55
C PRO A 240 2.69 -2.66 21.63
N SER A 241 3.42 -3.42 22.44
CA SER A 241 2.86 -4.16 23.58
C SER A 241 2.59 -3.29 24.81
N SER A 242 3.18 -2.08 24.85
CA SER A 242 3.07 -1.14 25.98
C SER A 242 1.95 -0.10 25.81
N VAL A 243 1.38 0.05 24.62
CA VAL A 243 0.29 0.98 24.32
C VAL A 243 -1.00 0.18 24.11
N PRO A 244 -2.11 0.49 24.83
CA PRO A 244 -3.42 -0.07 24.52
C PRO A 244 -3.82 0.28 23.07
N ALA A 245 -4.25 -0.70 22.30
CA ALA A 245 -4.80 -0.47 20.98
C ALA A 245 -6.24 0.06 21.09
N ASP A 246 -6.61 0.97 20.20
CA ASP A 246 -7.98 1.47 20.10
C ASP A 246 -8.90 0.44 19.45
N LEU A 247 -8.34 -0.40 18.57
CA LEU A 247 -9.06 -1.52 17.97
C LEU A 247 -8.13 -2.71 17.67
N ASP A 248 -8.51 -3.89 18.14
CA ASP A 248 -7.99 -5.17 17.66
C ASP A 248 -8.95 -5.73 16.59
N VAL A 249 -8.44 -5.97 15.38
CA VAL A 249 -9.17 -6.65 14.30
C VAL A 249 -8.49 -7.99 14.04
N ILE A 250 -9.25 -9.08 14.11
CA ILE A 250 -8.79 -10.41 13.70
C ILE A 250 -9.44 -10.73 12.36
N GLU A 251 -8.61 -10.97 11.35
CA GLU A 251 -9.05 -11.31 10.00
C GLU A 251 -8.58 -12.73 9.69
N GLU A 252 -9.48 -13.56 9.16
CA GLU A 252 -9.16 -14.89 8.68
C GLU A 252 -9.22 -14.88 7.14
N PHE A 253 -8.13 -15.30 6.52
CA PHE A 253 -7.99 -15.42 5.08
C PHE A 253 -7.92 -16.89 4.70
N ARG A 254 -8.56 -17.23 3.58
CA ARG A 254 -8.59 -18.58 3.03
C ARG A 254 -8.27 -18.54 1.55
N ALA A 255 -7.48 -19.49 1.08
CA ALA A 255 -7.21 -19.64 -0.34
C ALA A 255 -6.89 -21.11 -0.69
N PRO A 256 -7.33 -21.59 -1.86
CA PRO A 256 -6.95 -22.91 -2.32
C PRO A 256 -5.46 -22.96 -2.71
N VAL A 257 -4.81 -24.08 -2.43
CA VAL A 257 -3.42 -24.37 -2.82
C VAL A 257 -3.33 -25.80 -3.34
N THR A 258 -2.74 -25.97 -4.52
CA THR A 258 -2.44 -27.28 -5.10
C THR A 258 -0.97 -27.60 -4.89
N ILE A 259 -0.71 -28.75 -4.30
CA ILE A 259 0.64 -29.28 -4.08
C ILE A 259 0.88 -30.37 -5.12
N LEU A 260 1.91 -30.19 -5.93
CA LEU A 260 2.38 -31.14 -6.92
C LEU A 260 3.43 -32.07 -6.32
N ALA A 261 3.71 -33.18 -7.00
CA ALA A 261 4.87 -34.01 -6.67
C ALA A 261 6.18 -33.21 -6.78
N ALA A 262 7.19 -33.57 -5.98
CA ALA A 262 8.48 -32.86 -5.94
C ALA A 262 9.19 -32.87 -7.32
N ASP A 263 8.98 -33.93 -8.10
CA ASP A 263 9.51 -34.15 -9.45
C ASP A 263 8.59 -33.64 -10.56
N ALA A 264 7.44 -33.03 -10.23
CA ALA A 264 6.56 -32.43 -11.20
C ALA A 264 7.28 -31.30 -11.97
N PRO A 265 6.85 -31.00 -13.22
CA PRO A 265 7.33 -29.85 -13.94
C PRO A 265 7.22 -28.57 -13.09
N ASP A 266 8.24 -27.73 -13.17
CA ASP A 266 8.29 -26.47 -12.44
C ASP A 266 7.10 -25.58 -12.86
N PRO A 267 6.27 -25.12 -11.91
CA PRO A 267 5.13 -24.27 -12.23
C PRO A 267 5.55 -22.89 -12.76
N ILE A 268 6.83 -22.49 -12.62
CA ILE A 268 7.35 -21.27 -13.23
C ILE A 268 7.85 -21.57 -14.64
N ALA A 269 7.15 -20.97 -15.61
CA ALA A 269 7.59 -20.94 -16.99
C ALA A 269 8.85 -20.08 -17.13
N SER A 270 9.85 -20.60 -17.84
CA SER A 270 11.02 -19.84 -18.26
C SER A 270 11.04 -19.76 -19.77
N THR A 271 11.15 -18.54 -20.29
CA THR A 271 11.18 -18.33 -21.74
C THR A 271 12.53 -17.77 -22.16
N PRO A 272 13.36 -18.56 -22.87
CA PRO A 272 14.59 -18.06 -23.45
C PRO A 272 14.25 -17.22 -24.69
N GLU A 273 14.21 -15.90 -24.54
CA GLU A 273 14.06 -14.97 -25.66
C GLU A 273 15.31 -14.09 -25.78
N PRO A 274 16.33 -14.50 -26.56
CA PRO A 274 17.58 -13.74 -26.69
C PRO A 274 17.38 -12.31 -27.19
N LYS A 275 16.35 -12.09 -28.01
CA LYS A 275 15.99 -10.76 -28.55
C LYS A 275 15.55 -9.78 -27.45
N LEU A 276 14.99 -10.27 -26.35
CA LEU A 276 14.58 -9.41 -25.23
C LEU A 276 15.77 -8.91 -24.40
N LYS A 277 16.95 -9.53 -24.52
CA LYS A 277 18.14 -9.16 -23.73
C LYS A 277 18.48 -7.67 -23.86
N ALA A 278 18.50 -7.15 -25.08
CA ALA A 278 18.82 -5.75 -25.35
C ALA A 278 17.74 -4.81 -24.79
N THR A 279 16.46 -5.16 -24.95
CA THR A 279 15.32 -4.41 -24.40
C THR A 279 15.37 -4.36 -22.87
N ILE A 280 15.53 -5.52 -22.23
CA ILE A 280 15.63 -5.64 -20.76
C ILE A 280 16.85 -4.86 -20.26
N ARG A 281 18.01 -4.96 -20.93
CA ARG A 281 19.19 -4.16 -20.58
C ARG A 281 18.91 -2.67 -20.68
N GLY A 282 18.21 -2.23 -21.72
CA GLY A 282 17.83 -0.83 -21.93
C GLY A 282 16.85 -0.30 -20.89
N CYS A 283 16.06 -1.18 -20.27
CA CYS A 283 15.21 -0.83 -19.14
C CYS A 283 16.00 -0.65 -17.84
N ILE A 284 17.24 -1.15 -17.72
CA ILE A 284 18.01 -1.14 -16.47
C ILE A 284 18.96 0.06 -16.42
N GLU A 285 18.72 0.95 -15.47
CA GLU A 285 19.61 2.05 -15.13
C GLU A 285 20.27 1.78 -13.79
N ILE A 286 21.59 1.97 -13.71
CA ILE A 286 22.30 1.91 -12.43
C ILE A 286 22.58 3.33 -12.00
N GLU A 287 21.84 3.82 -11.00
CA GLU A 287 21.96 5.21 -10.55
C GLU A 287 23.25 5.42 -9.74
N SER A 288 23.55 4.49 -8.82
CA SER A 288 24.81 4.53 -8.06
C SER A 288 25.09 3.17 -7.44
N VAL A 289 26.37 2.82 -7.30
CA VAL A 289 26.83 1.79 -6.38
C VAL A 289 27.63 2.50 -5.29
N LYS A 290 27.24 2.33 -4.03
CA LYS A 290 27.81 3.01 -2.87
C LYS A 290 28.39 1.99 -1.91
N ALA A 291 29.66 2.08 -1.56
CA ALA A 291 30.25 1.31 -0.47
C ALA A 291 30.29 2.17 0.80
N TYR A 292 29.80 1.67 1.92
CA TYR A 292 29.75 2.34 3.21
C TYR A 292 30.81 1.71 4.13
N PRO A 293 32.02 2.30 4.24
CA PRO A 293 33.01 1.83 5.18
C PRO A 293 32.48 2.00 6.61
N GLY A 294 32.20 0.89 7.29
CA GLY A 294 31.66 0.88 8.65
C GLY A 294 32.73 0.61 9.70
N ARG A 295 32.71 1.39 10.79
CA ARG A 295 33.43 1.06 12.04
C ARG A 295 32.77 -0.17 12.67
N LYS A 296 33.61 -1.12 13.11
CA LYS A 296 33.27 -2.31 13.92
C LYS A 296 32.03 -2.07 14.80
N TRP A 297 30.87 -2.49 14.33
CA TRP A 297 29.76 -2.87 15.19
C TRP A 297 29.81 -4.39 15.25
N ASN A 298 30.71 -4.89 16.11
CA ASN A 298 30.88 -6.29 16.47
C ASN A 298 30.90 -7.30 15.28
N GLU A 299 32.09 -7.44 14.71
CA GLU A 299 32.65 -8.64 14.04
C GLU A 299 31.99 -9.28 12.81
N ASN A 300 30.92 -8.75 12.21
CA ASN A 300 30.55 -9.09 10.83
C ASN A 300 30.34 -7.82 9.98
N ILE A 301 30.95 -7.76 8.79
CA ILE A 301 30.76 -6.67 7.83
C ILE A 301 29.56 -7.04 6.96
N GLU A 302 28.46 -6.30 7.12
CA GLU A 302 27.21 -6.56 6.44
C GLU A 302 27.12 -5.77 5.13
N ALA A 303 27.16 -6.40 3.95
CA ALA A 303 26.70 -5.76 2.70
C ALA A 303 25.19 -5.74 2.60
N VAL A 304 24.62 -4.55 2.47
CA VAL A 304 23.26 -4.37 1.99
C VAL A 304 23.30 -3.57 0.69
N VAL A 305 23.21 -4.27 -0.46
CA VAL A 305 23.00 -3.65 -1.79
C VAL A 305 21.59 -3.14 -1.86
N CYS A 306 21.30 -2.04 -1.15
CA CYS A 306 20.05 -1.33 -1.24
C CYS A 306 19.87 -0.85 -2.68
N ILE A 307 19.19 -1.67 -3.48
CA ILE A 307 18.65 -1.29 -4.76
C ILE A 307 17.37 -0.54 -4.44
N GLY A 308 17.38 0.78 -4.62
CA GLY A 308 16.29 1.69 -4.23
C GLY A 308 16.56 2.44 -2.91
N GLY A 309 16.67 3.77 -3.00
CA GLY A 309 16.51 4.74 -1.89
C GLY A 309 17.48 4.65 -0.69
N PRO A 310 18.20 5.73 -0.32
CA PRO A 310 19.27 5.69 0.71
C PRO A 310 18.80 5.60 2.19
N ARG A 311 17.58 5.19 2.52
CA ARG A 311 17.00 5.53 3.83
C ARG A 311 17.50 4.73 5.04
N SER A 312 18.21 3.59 4.91
CA SER A 312 18.73 2.86 6.08
C SER A 312 19.67 1.69 5.76
N CYS A 313 20.82 1.90 5.11
CA CYS A 313 21.82 0.83 4.96
C CYS A 313 22.81 0.89 6.15
N PRO A 314 23.08 -0.23 6.86
CA PRO A 314 23.98 -0.24 8.01
C PRO A 314 25.45 0.04 7.61
N PRO A 315 26.30 0.48 8.56
CA PRO A 315 27.74 0.63 8.31
C PRO A 315 28.38 -0.71 7.92
N GLY A 316 29.28 -0.72 6.93
CA GLY A 316 29.87 -1.94 6.37
C GLY A 316 29.17 -2.41 5.10
N SER A 317 28.07 -1.74 4.71
CA SER A 317 27.27 -2.13 3.56
C SER A 317 27.76 -1.60 2.23
N ALA A 318 27.52 -2.33 1.13
CA ALA A 318 27.55 -1.74 -0.20
C ALA A 318 26.11 -1.64 -0.70
N ALA A 319 25.54 -0.45 -0.91
CA ALA A 319 24.24 -0.20 -1.53
C ALA A 319 24.37 -0.04 -3.05
N GLY A 320 23.32 -0.29 -3.83
CA GLY A 320 23.39 0.03 -5.26
C GLY A 320 22.02 0.24 -5.85
N GLN A 321 21.66 1.46 -6.26
CA GLN A 321 20.32 1.77 -6.76
C GLN A 321 20.20 1.44 -8.25
N LEU A 322 19.19 0.61 -8.59
CA LEU A 322 18.79 0.30 -9.95
C LEU A 322 17.44 0.98 -10.19
N GLY A 323 17.41 1.90 -11.14
CA GLY A 323 16.17 2.41 -11.72
C GLY A 323 15.72 1.51 -12.87
N LEU A 324 14.41 1.42 -13.10
CA LEU A 324 13.90 0.93 -14.38
C LEU A 324 13.15 2.03 -15.11
N LEU A 325 13.59 2.33 -16.34
CA LEU A 325 12.88 3.20 -17.27
C LEU A 325 13.16 2.73 -18.71
N PRO A 326 12.15 2.34 -19.52
CA PRO A 326 10.74 2.05 -19.19
C PRO A 326 10.53 0.66 -18.54
N SER A 327 9.30 0.32 -18.15
CA SER A 327 8.97 -1.01 -17.59
C SER A 327 9.33 -2.15 -18.57
N PRO A 328 9.83 -3.29 -18.07
CA PRO A 328 10.23 -4.39 -18.92
C PRO A 328 8.99 -5.10 -19.51
N PRO A 329 9.14 -5.70 -20.69
CA PRO A 329 8.03 -6.37 -21.39
C PRO A 329 7.61 -7.70 -20.73
N ARG A 330 8.36 -8.18 -19.72
CA ARG A 330 8.17 -9.46 -19.05
C ARG A 330 8.47 -9.33 -17.56
N ASN A 331 7.97 -10.28 -16.79
CA ASN A 331 8.39 -10.49 -15.42
C ASN A 331 9.88 -10.89 -15.37
N LEU A 332 10.62 -10.27 -14.46
CA LEU A 332 12.04 -10.51 -14.24
C LEU A 332 12.24 -10.93 -12.80
N ALA A 333 12.95 -12.03 -12.59
CA ALA A 333 13.44 -12.45 -11.28
C ALA A 333 14.93 -12.77 -11.41
N PHE A 334 15.75 -11.89 -10.87
CA PHE A 334 17.19 -11.99 -10.96
C PHE A 334 17.80 -12.29 -9.61
N ARG A 335 18.82 -13.14 -9.63
CA ARG A 335 19.88 -13.12 -8.65
C ARG A 335 20.88 -12.04 -9.07
N ALA A 336 21.13 -11.09 -8.19
CA ALA A 336 22.09 -10.01 -8.42
C ALA A 336 23.46 -10.43 -7.89
N ILE A 337 24.47 -10.30 -8.74
CA ILE A 337 25.83 -10.70 -8.44
C ILE A 337 26.76 -9.53 -8.75
N LEU A 338 27.57 -9.14 -7.77
CA LEU A 338 28.59 -8.11 -7.93
C LEU A 338 29.93 -8.78 -8.20
N LYS A 339 30.66 -8.28 -9.18
CA LYS A 339 32.00 -8.77 -9.52
C LYS A 339 32.97 -7.59 -9.52
N ALA A 340 34.00 -7.67 -8.68
CA ALA A 340 35.13 -6.75 -8.63
C ALA A 340 36.40 -7.56 -8.94
N ASP A 341 37.24 -7.13 -9.88
CA ASP A 341 38.48 -7.79 -10.32
C ASP A 341 38.50 -9.33 -10.20
N ARG A 342 38.92 -9.84 -9.04
CA ARG A 342 39.14 -11.27 -8.75
C ARG A 342 37.94 -11.97 -8.12
N PHE A 343 36.99 -11.24 -7.59
CA PHE A 343 35.91 -11.78 -6.78
C PHE A 343 34.53 -11.59 -7.40
N LYS A 344 33.64 -12.52 -7.04
CA LYS A 344 32.24 -12.54 -7.46
C LYS A 344 31.39 -12.92 -6.25
N GLN A 345 30.50 -12.03 -5.85
CA GLN A 345 29.66 -12.20 -4.66
C GLN A 345 28.19 -12.03 -5.03
N GLU A 346 27.35 -12.97 -4.59
CA GLU A 346 25.90 -12.81 -4.66
C GLU A 346 25.47 -11.70 -3.70
N MET A 347 24.76 -10.70 -4.21
CA MET A 347 24.33 -9.51 -3.44
C MET A 347 22.86 -9.56 -3.02
N GLY A 348 22.10 -10.51 -3.55
CA GLY A 348 20.69 -10.69 -3.27
C GLY A 348 19.87 -10.91 -4.53
N SER A 349 18.64 -10.40 -4.52
CA SER A 349 17.68 -10.63 -5.60
C SER A 349 16.96 -9.35 -6.04
N ALA A 350 16.64 -9.28 -7.33
CA ALA A 350 15.86 -8.19 -7.92
C ALA A 350 14.65 -8.77 -8.64
N THR A 351 13.47 -8.20 -8.41
CA THR A 351 12.23 -8.67 -9.03
C THR A 351 11.48 -7.52 -9.70
N CYS A 352 11.02 -7.71 -10.92
CA CYS A 352 10.17 -6.74 -11.61
C CYS A 352 8.96 -7.46 -12.19
N PHE A 353 7.77 -6.92 -11.93
CA PHE A 353 6.56 -7.32 -12.63
C PHE A 353 6.44 -6.51 -13.91
N GLY A 354 6.00 -7.13 -15.00
CA GLY A 354 5.76 -6.42 -16.26
C GLY A 354 4.87 -5.19 -16.04
N ASN A 355 5.21 -4.08 -16.68
CA ASN A 355 4.50 -2.79 -16.54
C ASN A 355 4.52 -2.14 -15.13
N GLN A 356 5.34 -2.64 -14.20
CA GLN A 356 5.57 -2.00 -12.91
C GLN A 356 7.03 -1.54 -12.78
N ARG A 357 7.31 -0.72 -11.76
CA ARG A 357 8.69 -0.41 -11.37
C ARG A 357 9.31 -1.63 -10.69
N MET A 358 10.63 -1.81 -10.81
CA MET A 358 11.32 -2.89 -10.10
C MET A 358 11.17 -2.71 -8.61
N SER A 359 10.71 -3.77 -7.94
CA SER A 359 10.82 -3.87 -6.49
C SER A 359 12.04 -4.72 -6.18
N THR A 360 13.00 -4.10 -5.54
CA THR A 360 14.22 -4.76 -5.14
C THR A 360 14.20 -5.06 -3.66
N HIS A 361 14.58 -6.30 -3.36
CA HIS A 361 14.59 -6.80 -2.00
C HIS A 361 15.99 -7.33 -1.71
N THR A 362 16.72 -6.61 -0.87
CA THR A 362 17.85 -7.18 -0.15
C THR A 362 17.29 -8.07 0.95
N SER A 363 17.26 -9.38 0.70
CA SER A 363 16.99 -10.32 1.77
C SER A 363 18.29 -10.50 2.58
N HIS A 364 18.35 -9.81 3.71
CA HIS A 364 19.37 -9.89 4.74
C HIS A 364 20.76 -9.34 4.39
N PRO A 365 21.49 -8.85 5.40
CA PRO A 365 22.91 -8.58 5.25
C PRO A 365 23.61 -9.85 4.80
N ILE A 366 24.36 -9.76 3.72
CA ILE A 366 25.18 -10.86 3.25
C ILE A 366 26.52 -10.71 3.94
N ASP A 367 26.90 -11.73 4.72
CA ASP A 367 28.26 -11.87 5.23
C ASP A 367 29.20 -11.92 4.02
N MET A 368 29.90 -10.82 3.80
CA MET A 368 30.95 -10.77 2.79
C MET A 368 32.26 -11.19 3.42
N ASP A 369 33.06 -11.89 2.64
CA ASP A 369 34.46 -12.11 2.98
C ASP A 369 35.19 -10.75 3.08
N ASN A 370 36.05 -10.61 4.08
CA ASN A 370 36.90 -9.42 4.25
C ASN A 370 37.76 -9.18 3.00
N GLU A 371 38.22 -10.24 2.33
CA GLU A 371 38.98 -10.12 1.09
C GLU A 371 38.14 -9.48 -0.04
N PHE A 372 36.85 -9.80 -0.12
CA PHE A 372 35.94 -9.18 -1.09
C PHE A 372 35.74 -7.69 -0.81
N ILE A 373 35.61 -7.33 0.46
CA ILE A 373 35.43 -5.94 0.89
C ILE A 373 36.67 -5.12 0.52
N ASP A 374 37.86 -5.64 0.79
CA ASP A 374 39.11 -4.95 0.45
C ASP A 374 39.23 -4.77 -1.07
N ASP A 375 38.96 -5.79 -1.88
CA ASP A 375 38.95 -5.64 -3.33
C ASP A 375 37.87 -4.65 -3.80
N LEU A 376 36.67 -4.65 -3.19
CA LEU A 376 35.60 -3.71 -3.51
C LEU A 376 35.96 -2.25 -3.16
N LEU A 377 36.61 -2.02 -2.02
CA LEU A 377 37.07 -0.70 -1.58
C LEU A 377 38.26 -0.17 -2.41
N ASN A 378 39.00 -1.06 -3.06
CA ASN A 378 40.10 -0.70 -3.95
C ASN A 378 39.66 -0.59 -5.43
N ALA A 379 38.52 -1.15 -5.79
CA ALA A 379 37.99 -1.11 -7.16
C ALA A 379 37.43 0.28 -7.52
N GLU A 380 37.81 0.79 -8.70
CA GLU A 380 37.21 2.01 -9.25
C GLU A 380 35.83 1.72 -9.86
N THR A 381 35.69 0.52 -10.43
CA THR A 381 34.44 0.06 -11.04
C THR A 381 34.17 -1.40 -10.72
N VAL A 382 32.90 -1.78 -10.84
CA VAL A 382 32.42 -3.16 -10.68
C VAL A 382 31.63 -3.58 -11.90
N THR A 383 31.50 -4.88 -12.05
CA THR A 383 30.53 -5.49 -12.96
C THR A 383 29.34 -5.97 -12.17
N ILE A 384 28.13 -5.59 -12.58
CA ILE A 384 26.87 -6.13 -12.04
C ILE A 384 26.33 -7.16 -13.02
N ILE A 385 26.10 -8.37 -12.52
CA ILE A 385 25.53 -9.48 -13.26
C ILE A 385 24.15 -9.77 -12.67
N LEU A 386 23.12 -9.66 -13.50
CA LEU A 386 21.75 -10.03 -13.18
C LEU A 386 21.42 -11.32 -13.93
N LYS A 387 21.36 -12.42 -13.20
CA LYS A 387 21.11 -13.75 -13.76
C LYS A 387 19.70 -14.21 -13.39
N SER A 388 18.91 -14.64 -14.37
CA SER A 388 17.55 -15.14 -14.13
C SER A 388 17.58 -16.31 -13.15
N ASP A 389 16.70 -16.27 -12.15
CA ASP A 389 16.66 -17.26 -11.07
C ASP A 389 15.21 -17.61 -10.71
N LYS A 390 14.85 -18.87 -10.94
CA LYS A 390 13.52 -19.39 -10.60
C LYS A 390 13.28 -19.46 -9.10
N GLU A 391 14.31 -19.68 -8.28
CA GLU A 391 14.15 -19.67 -6.81
C GLU A 391 13.73 -18.30 -6.31
N VAL A 392 14.24 -17.23 -6.95
CA VAL A 392 13.83 -15.86 -6.66
C VAL A 392 12.36 -15.65 -7.03
N ALA A 393 11.95 -16.14 -8.21
CA ALA A 393 10.57 -16.07 -8.65
C ALA A 393 9.62 -16.87 -7.73
N ARG A 394 10.02 -18.06 -7.24
CA ARG A 394 9.20 -18.89 -6.33
C ARG A 394 8.85 -18.17 -5.02
N ARG A 395 9.69 -17.24 -4.57
CA ARG A 395 9.43 -16.42 -3.38
C ARG A 395 8.39 -15.32 -3.61
N LYS A 396 7.92 -15.12 -4.84
CA LYS A 396 6.90 -14.13 -5.20
C LYS A 396 5.59 -14.82 -5.52
N VAL A 397 4.50 -14.25 -5.03
CA VAL A 397 3.14 -14.79 -5.23
C VAL A 397 2.75 -14.75 -6.70
N ASP A 398 2.98 -13.63 -7.38
CA ASP A 398 2.44 -13.34 -8.71
C ASP A 398 3.46 -13.55 -9.85
N MET A 399 4.43 -14.45 -9.66
CA MET A 399 5.43 -14.78 -10.67
C MET A 399 5.27 -16.21 -11.15
N ASP A 400 4.51 -16.37 -12.23
CA ASP A 400 4.25 -17.62 -12.96
C ASP A 400 5.15 -17.80 -14.18
N GLU A 401 5.64 -16.70 -14.76
CA GLU A 401 6.65 -16.71 -15.82
C GLU A 401 7.83 -15.78 -15.51
N ILE A 402 9.02 -16.13 -16.02
CA ILE A 402 10.18 -15.23 -16.04
C ILE A 402 10.94 -15.32 -17.37
N TRP A 403 11.59 -14.22 -17.74
CA TRP A 403 12.61 -14.25 -18.79
C TRP A 403 13.84 -15.04 -18.34
N GLU A 404 14.33 -15.93 -19.20
CA GLU A 404 15.54 -16.70 -18.96
C GLU A 404 16.74 -16.06 -19.68
N GLY A 405 17.72 -15.61 -18.90
CA GLY A 405 18.94 -15.03 -19.43
C GLY A 405 19.78 -14.29 -18.40
N GLU A 406 20.83 -13.64 -18.89
CA GLU A 406 21.79 -12.92 -18.07
C GLU A 406 22.06 -11.53 -18.67
N ILE A 407 22.00 -10.52 -17.81
CA ILE A 407 22.38 -9.14 -18.11
C ILE A 407 23.66 -8.82 -17.35
N GLN A 408 24.70 -8.45 -18.07
CA GLN A 408 25.96 -7.98 -17.50
C GLN A 408 26.10 -6.48 -17.77
N ILE A 409 26.50 -5.75 -16.75
CA ILE A 409 26.72 -4.31 -16.79
C ILE A 409 28.12 -4.06 -16.27
N ASP A 410 29.04 -3.77 -17.19
CA ASP A 410 30.45 -3.53 -16.90
C ASP A 410 30.72 -2.09 -16.52
N ASN A 411 31.88 -1.86 -15.88
CA ASN A 411 32.43 -0.55 -15.56
C ASN A 411 31.48 0.36 -14.77
N VAL A 412 30.71 -0.23 -13.84
CA VAL A 412 29.81 0.51 -12.97
C VAL A 412 30.64 1.24 -11.91
N PRO A 413 30.59 2.57 -11.82
CA PRO A 413 31.39 3.31 -10.86
C PRO A 413 30.94 3.04 -9.42
N ILE A 414 31.91 2.91 -8.51
CA ILE A 414 31.66 2.74 -7.07
C ILE A 414 31.95 4.06 -6.36
N THR A 415 31.03 4.49 -5.49
CA THR A 415 31.21 5.63 -4.61
C THR A 415 31.43 5.15 -3.19
N ILE A 416 32.62 5.40 -2.62
CA ILE A 416 32.87 5.09 -1.21
C ILE A 416 32.32 6.24 -0.36
N VAL A 417 31.24 5.99 0.37
CA VAL A 417 30.57 6.99 1.21
C VAL A 417 31.49 7.41 2.34
N GLY A 418 31.73 8.72 2.47
CA GLY A 418 32.62 9.27 3.49
C GLY A 418 34.09 9.39 3.08
N GLN A 419 34.48 8.91 1.89
CA GLN A 419 35.73 9.33 1.26
C GLN A 419 35.43 10.51 0.31
N THR A 420 36.21 11.59 0.42
CA THR A 420 36.24 12.65 -0.59
C THR A 420 36.58 12.00 -1.94
N ALA A 421 35.80 12.30 -2.98
CA ALA A 421 35.99 11.69 -4.30
C ALA A 421 37.47 11.73 -4.71
N LYS A 422 38.04 10.56 -4.99
CA LYS A 422 39.38 10.45 -5.56
C LYS A 422 39.35 11.27 -6.87
N PRO A 423 40.27 12.21 -7.10
CA PRO A 423 40.25 13.02 -8.31
C PRO A 423 40.25 12.10 -9.52
N THR A 424 39.25 12.23 -10.39
CA THR A 424 39.13 11.43 -11.61
C THR A 424 40.44 11.58 -12.41
N PRO A 425 41.13 10.49 -12.75
CA PRO A 425 42.33 10.59 -13.56
C PRO A 425 41.96 11.27 -14.88
N THR A 426 42.54 12.45 -15.12
CA THR A 426 42.39 13.16 -16.37
C THR A 426 42.82 12.23 -17.50
N PRO A 427 41.96 11.95 -18.50
CA PRO A 427 42.34 11.05 -19.58
C PRO A 427 43.62 11.57 -20.22
N SER A 428 44.67 10.75 -20.21
CA SER A 428 45.93 11.09 -20.86
C SER A 428 45.64 11.22 -22.34
N SER A 429 45.85 12.41 -22.91
CA SER A 429 45.81 12.60 -24.35
C SER A 429 46.89 11.71 -24.98
N GLN A 430 46.49 10.59 -25.57
CA GLN A 430 47.32 9.87 -26.54
C GLN A 430 47.16 10.50 -27.92
#